data_AF-A0A3B9XXJ1-F1
#
_entry.id   AF-A0A3B9XXJ1-F1
#
_cell.length_a   1.000
_cell.length_b   1.000
_cell.length_c   1.000
_cell.angle_alpha   90.00
_cell.angle_beta   90.00
_cell.angle_gamma   90.00
#
_symmetry.space_group_name_H-M   'P 1'
#
loop_
_entity.id
_entity.type
_entity.pdbx_description
1 polymer ?
#
loop_
_entity_poly.entity_id
_entity_poly.type
_entity_poly.pdbx_seq_one_letter_code
_entity_poly.pdbx_strand_id
1 'polypeptide(L)'
;MVHWEHRYLLGTMVFTVAGDVVRDFEEEYEAWSWLEQEGWGLVAIEPPDPVRPGACKYYFKRQRPPEYLAKASTTETHATVKHERREKR
;
A
#
# COMPACT_ATOMS: atom_id res chain seq x y z
N MET A 1 8.64 -23.82 6.49
CA MET A 1 8.66 -23.68 5.02
C MET A 1 8.25 -22.24 4.72
N VAL A 2 9.15 -21.39 4.22
CA VAL A 2 8.82 -19.96 4.00
C VAL A 2 8.02 -19.87 2.71
N HIS A 3 6.70 -19.64 2.83
CA HIS A 3 5.88 -19.28 1.69
C HIS A 3 6.22 -17.84 1.32
N TRP A 4 7.02 -17.66 0.29
CA TRP A 4 7.38 -16.34 -0.20
C TRP A 4 6.21 -15.73 -0.97
N GLU A 5 5.24 -15.18 -0.24
CA GLU A 5 4.17 -14.40 -0.86
C GLU A 5 4.74 -13.06 -1.35
N HIS A 6 4.50 -12.75 -2.63
CA HIS A 6 4.93 -11.52 -3.28
C HIS A 6 3.74 -10.84 -3.94
N ARG A 7 3.71 -9.51 -3.90
CA ARG A 7 2.73 -8.66 -4.58
C ARG A 7 3.45 -7.56 -5.35
N TYR A 8 2.80 -6.99 -6.34
CA TYR A 8 3.28 -5.76 -6.95
C TYR A 8 2.17 -4.72 -7.09
N LEU A 9 2.55 -3.45 -7.01
CA LEU A 9 1.69 -2.30 -7.27
C LEU A 9 2.08 -1.70 -8.62
N LEU A 10 1.06 -1.42 -9.44
CA LEU A 10 1.21 -0.73 -10.71
C LEU A 10 0.12 0.35 -10.79
N GLY A 11 0.53 1.61 -10.70
CA GLY A 11 -0.40 2.73 -10.56
C GLY A 11 -1.19 2.61 -9.25
N THR A 12 -2.49 2.40 -9.34
CA THR A 12 -3.40 2.27 -8.18
C THR A 12 -3.80 0.82 -7.88
N MET A 13 -3.33 -0.14 -8.68
CA MET A 13 -3.77 -1.54 -8.60
C MET A 13 -2.70 -2.43 -7.99
N VAL A 14 -3.10 -3.28 -7.04
CA VAL A 14 -2.24 -4.30 -6.43
C VAL A 14 -2.53 -5.66 -7.06
N PHE A 15 -1.46 -6.37 -7.42
CA PHE A 15 -1.51 -7.66 -8.10
C PHE A 15 -0.73 -8.74 -7.37
N THR A 16 -1.10 -10.00 -7.62
CA THR A 16 -0.26 -11.17 -7.31
C THR A 16 0.89 -11.28 -8.32
N VAL A 17 1.92 -12.07 -8.02
CA VAL A 17 2.97 -12.40 -9.01
C VAL A 17 2.42 -13.09 -10.27
N ALA A 18 1.29 -13.81 -10.15
CA ALA A 18 0.62 -14.44 -11.28
C ALA A 18 -0.14 -13.42 -12.17
N GLY A 19 -0.26 -12.17 -11.75
CA GLY A 19 -0.92 -11.10 -12.50
C GLY A 19 -2.40 -10.94 -12.18
N ASP A 20 -2.93 -11.65 -11.18
CA ASP A 20 -4.31 -11.46 -10.72
C ASP A 20 -4.43 -10.16 -9.92
N VAL A 21 -5.49 -9.39 -10.17
CA VAL A 21 -5.80 -8.20 -9.37
C VAL A 21 -6.24 -8.64 -7.98
N VAL A 22 -5.52 -8.19 -6.96
CA VAL A 22 -5.87 -8.39 -5.56
C VAL A 22 -6.86 -7.32 -5.10
N ARG A 23 -6.56 -6.07 -5.45
CA ARG A 23 -7.36 -4.90 -5.09
C ARG A 23 -7.05 -3.73 -6.02
N ASP A 24 -8.06 -2.92 -6.25
CA ASP A 24 -8.00 -1.66 -6.99
C ASP A 24 -8.30 -0.50 -6.02
N PHE A 25 -7.60 0.61 -6.19
CA PHE A 25 -7.70 1.80 -5.35
C PHE A 25 -7.90 3.04 -6.23
N GLU A 26 -8.41 4.11 -5.64
CA GLU A 26 -8.54 5.39 -6.35
C GLU A 26 -7.20 6.13 -6.41
N GLU A 27 -6.36 5.99 -5.37
CA GLU A 27 -5.06 6.64 -5.27
C GLU A 27 -3.93 5.63 -5.03
N GLU A 28 -2.76 5.88 -5.63
CA GLU A 28 -1.56 5.06 -5.44
C GLU A 28 -1.11 5.04 -3.97
N TYR A 29 -1.24 6.18 -3.28
CA TYR A 29 -0.88 6.30 -1.88
C TYR A 29 -1.73 5.39 -0.97
N GLU A 30 -3.01 5.23 -1.26
CA GLU A 30 -3.89 4.31 -0.52
C GLU A 30 -3.47 2.85 -0.70
N ALA A 31 -3.11 2.48 -1.94
CA ALA A 31 -2.61 1.14 -2.25
C ALA A 31 -1.32 0.83 -1.47
N TRP A 32 -0.39 1.80 -1.42
CA TRP A 32 0.83 1.72 -0.61
C TRP A 32 0.53 1.58 0.88
N SER A 33 -0.31 2.47 1.43
CA SER A 33 -0.69 2.46 2.84
C SER A 33 -1.31 1.13 3.25
N TRP A 34 -2.20 0.59 2.41
CA TRP A 34 -2.79 -0.73 2.64
C TRP A 34 -1.76 -1.85 2.64
N LEU A 35 -0.80 -1.85 1.70
CA LEU A 35 0.28 -2.83 1.66
C LEU A 35 1.11 -2.79 2.95
N GLU A 36 1.51 -1.60 3.41
CA GLU A 36 2.27 -1.43 4.65
C GLU A 36 1.48 -1.91 5.89
N GLN A 37 0.20 -1.55 6.00
CA GLN A 37 -0.69 -1.98 7.09
C GLN A 37 -0.83 -3.50 7.14
N GLU A 38 -0.94 -4.14 5.97
CA GLU A 38 -0.99 -5.60 5.81
C GLU A 38 0.39 -6.27 6.02
N GLY A 39 1.44 -5.52 6.35
CA GLY A 39 2.77 -6.04 6.64
C GLY A 39 3.55 -6.46 5.38
N TRP A 40 3.20 -5.89 4.23
CA TRP A 40 4.02 -5.96 3.02
C TRP A 40 5.05 -4.84 3.04
N GLY A 41 6.28 -5.17 2.67
CA GLY A 41 7.32 -4.15 2.53
C GLY A 41 7.93 -4.18 1.14
N LEU A 42 8.23 -2.97 0.64
CA LEU A 42 8.87 -2.76 -0.63
C LEU A 42 10.24 -3.45 -0.67
N VAL A 43 10.54 -4.09 -1.80
CA VAL A 43 11.83 -4.76 -2.03
C VAL A 43 12.48 -4.41 -3.35
N ALA A 44 11.72 -3.98 -4.34
CA ALA A 44 12.26 -3.57 -5.62
C ALA A 44 11.32 -2.58 -6.31
N ILE A 45 11.91 -1.73 -7.14
CA ILE A 45 11.20 -0.82 -8.02
C ILE A 45 11.70 -1.11 -9.43
N GLU A 46 10.78 -1.49 -10.29
CA GLU A 46 11.01 -1.61 -11.72
C GLU A 46 10.53 -0.32 -12.38
N PRO A 47 11.44 0.45 -13.00
CA PRO A 47 11.08 1.69 -13.69
C PRO A 47 10.13 1.38 -14.87
N PRO A 48 9.30 2.35 -15.28
CA PRO A 48 8.45 2.19 -16.46
C PRO A 48 9.30 1.84 -17.68
N ASP A 49 8.89 0.78 -18.37
CA ASP A 49 9.46 0.41 -19.67
C ASP A 49 9.26 1.57 -20.66
N PRO A 50 10.22 1.90 -21.55
CA PRO A 50 9.99 2.82 -22.66
C PRO A 50 8.73 2.51 -23.51
N VAL A 51 8.24 1.26 -23.49
CA VAL A 51 7.01 0.83 -24.17
C VAL A 51 5.73 1.15 -23.38
N ARG A 52 5.80 1.29 -22.05
CA ARG A 52 4.67 1.64 -21.17
C ARG A 52 5.02 2.86 -20.30
N PRO A 53 5.10 4.05 -20.91
CA PRO A 53 5.38 5.27 -20.17
C PRO A 53 4.23 5.59 -19.22
N GLY A 54 4.53 5.80 -17.94
CA GLY A 54 3.59 6.45 -17.01
C GLY A 54 3.52 5.87 -15.59
N ALA A 55 3.95 4.64 -15.35
CA ALA A 55 3.89 4.05 -14.01
C ALA A 55 5.07 3.10 -13.73
N CYS A 56 5.72 3.29 -12.58
CA CYS A 56 6.66 2.32 -12.03
C CYS A 56 5.91 1.08 -11.53
N LYS A 57 6.58 -0.06 -11.52
CA LYS A 57 6.09 -1.29 -10.89
C LYS A 57 6.85 -1.53 -9.60
N TYR A 58 6.15 -1.55 -8.48
CA TYR A 58 6.74 -1.70 -7.15
C TYR A 58 6.49 -3.11 -6.64
N TYR A 59 7.54 -3.81 -6.23
CA TYR A 59 7.44 -5.18 -5.73
C TYR A 59 7.53 -5.20 -4.20
N PHE A 60 6.66 -6.00 -3.59
CA PHE A 60 6.55 -6.15 -2.16
C PHE A 60 6.65 -7.61 -1.76
N LYS A 61 7.26 -7.88 -0.61
CA LYS A 61 7.25 -9.20 0.05
C LYS A 61 6.59 -9.10 1.42
N ARG A 62 6.00 -10.20 1.87
CA ARG A 62 5.49 -10.27 3.25
C ARG A 62 6.66 -10.15 4.25
N GLN A 63 6.58 -9.19 5.15
CA GLN A 63 7.59 -8.97 6.20
C GLN A 63 7.15 -9.46 7.58
N ARG A 64 5.84 -9.56 7.83
CA ARG A 64 5.30 -10.04 9.11
C ARG A 64 4.55 -11.36 8.93
N PRO A 65 4.81 -12.38 9.77
CA PRO A 65 3.93 -13.53 9.88
C PRO A 65 2.50 -13.06 10.28
N PRO A 66 1.43 -13.72 9.81
CA PRO A 66 0.03 -13.35 10.12
C PRO A 66 -0.30 -13.25 11.62
N GLU A 67 0.54 -13.84 12.47
CA GLU A 67 0.41 -13.89 13.93
C GLU A 67 0.36 -12.50 14.60
N TYR A 68 0.85 -11.45 13.94
CA TYR A 68 0.86 -10.08 14.47
C TYR A 68 -0.33 -9.20 14.05
N LEU A 69 -1.13 -9.61 13.04
CA LEU A 69 -2.34 -8.87 12.65
C LEU A 69 -3.47 -9.02 13.67
N ALA A 70 -3.45 -10.07 14.49
CA ALA A 70 -4.45 -10.29 15.55
C ALA A 70 -4.33 -9.31 16.74
N LYS A 71 -3.27 -8.49 16.84
CA LYS A 71 -3.05 -7.58 17.97
C LYS A 71 -3.25 -6.09 17.66
N ALA A 72 -3.43 -5.71 16.40
CA ALA A 72 -3.75 -4.33 16.04
C ALA A 72 -5.26 -4.10 16.00
N SER A 73 -5.94 -4.43 17.10
CA SER A 73 -7.23 -3.84 17.43
C SER A 73 -6.98 -2.85 18.56
N THR A 74 -7.62 -1.68 18.44
CA THR A 74 -7.63 -0.57 19.43
C THR A 74 -6.39 0.33 19.46
N THR A 75 -6.42 1.41 18.69
CA THR A 75 -6.70 2.81 19.12
C THR A 75 -5.99 3.76 18.18
N GLU A 76 -6.73 4.42 17.29
CA GLU A 76 -6.36 5.77 16.88
C GLU A 76 -7.65 6.59 16.76
N THR A 77 -7.97 7.22 17.89
CA THR A 77 -8.85 8.38 17.99
C THR A 77 -8.36 9.42 17.00
N HIS A 78 -9.02 9.55 15.85
CA HIS A 78 -8.77 10.67 14.95
C HIS A 78 -9.03 11.97 15.73
N ALA A 79 -7.95 12.69 16.01
CA ALA A 79 -7.98 13.98 16.68
C ALA A 79 -8.83 14.96 15.86
N THR A 80 -9.84 15.53 16.50
CA THR A 80 -10.65 16.65 16.00
C THR A 80 -9.74 17.79 15.53
N VAL A 81 -9.58 17.94 14.22
CA VAL A 81 -8.98 19.14 13.62
C VAL A 81 -9.99 20.28 13.82
N LYS A 82 -9.75 21.11 14.84
CA LYS A 82 -10.43 22.40 14.99
C LYS A 82 -9.99 23.32 13.86
N HIS A 83 -10.86 23.52 12.87
CA HIS A 83 -10.74 24.58 11.88
C HIS A 83 -11.00 25.94 12.56
N GLU A 84 -9.95 26.64 12.98
CA GLU A 84 -10.06 28.05 13.40
C GLU A 84 -10.02 28.93 12.13
N ARG A 85 -11.21 29.29 11.64
CA ARG A 85 -11.38 30.19 10.50
C ARG A 85 -11.20 31.64 10.98
N ARG A 86 -9.99 32.17 10.82
CA ARG A 86 -9.65 33.58 11.00
C ARG A 86 -10.26 34.40 9.85
N GLU A 87 -11.45 34.94 10.06
CA GLU A 87 -12.03 35.95 9.16
C GLU A 87 -11.51 37.33 9.56
N LYS A 88 -10.77 37.95 8.65
CA LYS A 88 -10.23 39.29 8.77
C LYS A 88 -10.94 40.15 7.73
N ARG A 89 -11.96 40.91 8.13
CA ARG A 89 -12.32 42.24 7.62
C ARG A 89 -13.53 42.80 8.35
#